data_AF-A0A979GW02-F1
#
_entry.id   AF-A0A979GW02-F1
#
_cell.length_a   1.000
_cell.length_b   1.000
_cell.length_c   1.000
_cell.angle_alpha   90.00
_cell.angle_beta   90.00
_cell.angle_gamma   90.00
#
_symmetry.space_group_name_H-M   'P 1'
#
loop_
_entity.id
_entity.type
_entity.pdbx_description
1 polymer ?
#
loop_
_entity_poly.entity_id
_entity_poly.type
_entity_poly.pdbx_seq_one_letter_code
_entity_poly.pdbx_strand_id
1 'polypeptide(L)'
;MPVVTGVAIFLTFFGPALWDKYGPAAGRYGVKYNEERKRLGILPLPEDWTTPNRSERKAWFPPEGQKKDSVYRSMKIVNVEEDEIIGELDNIVRKVEGGHEGVTIYYFYDSTHHWKYEFFAPDQPHHTIITAVQADSILHAWNFTGYRIKK
;
A
#
# COMPACT_ATOMS: atom_id res chain seq x y z
N MET A 1 -26.33 35.75 10.59
CA MET A 1 -25.55 34.49 10.49
C MET A 1 -24.04 34.77 10.33
N PRO A 2 -23.34 35.42 11.28
CA PRO A 2 -21.90 35.69 11.16
C PRO A 2 -20.99 34.58 11.73
N VAL A 3 -21.50 33.74 12.63
CA VAL A 3 -20.73 32.69 13.32
C VAL A 3 -20.32 31.56 12.38
N VAL A 4 -21.18 31.22 11.42
CA VAL A 4 -20.92 30.17 10.42
C VAL A 4 -19.75 30.55 9.51
N THR A 5 -19.67 31.82 9.11
CA THR A 5 -18.58 32.33 8.27
C THR A 5 -17.25 32.35 9.02
N GLY A 6 -17.26 32.71 10.31
CA GLY A 6 -16.06 32.71 11.15
C GLY A 6 -15.48 31.31 11.37
N VAL A 7 -16.33 30.31 11.63
CA VAL A 7 -15.90 28.90 11.76
C VAL A 7 -15.34 28.36 10.46
N ALA A 8 -15.96 28.67 9.32
CA ALA A 8 -15.47 28.25 8.01
C ALA A 8 -14.07 28.85 7.72
N ILE A 9 -13.88 30.15 7.95
CA ILE A 9 -12.58 30.82 7.77
C ILE A 9 -11.53 30.19 8.70
N PHE A 10 -11.84 30.00 9.98
CA PHE A 10 -10.91 29.40 10.94
C PHE A 10 -10.47 27.99 10.52
N LEU A 11 -11.41 27.12 10.10
CA LEU A 11 -11.07 25.79 9.59
C LEU A 11 -10.28 25.83 8.28
N THR A 12 -10.48 26.84 7.44
CA THR A 12 -9.73 26.97 6.17
C THR A 12 -8.26 27.31 6.41
N PHE A 13 -7.97 28.22 7.37
CA PHE A 13 -6.60 28.67 7.66
C PHE A 13 -5.87 27.82 8.69
N PHE A 14 -6.57 27.34 9.73
CA PHE A 14 -5.96 26.61 10.86
C PHE A 14 -6.28 25.12 10.86
N GLY A 15 -7.27 24.66 10.10
CA GLY A 15 -7.64 23.25 9.99
C GLY A 15 -6.47 22.36 9.54
N PRO A 16 -5.68 22.74 8.52
CA PRO A 16 -4.50 21.96 8.13
C PRO A 16 -3.47 21.82 9.25
N ALA A 17 -3.16 22.91 9.97
CA ALA A 17 -2.20 22.90 11.07
C ALA A 17 -2.69 22.09 12.29
N LEU A 18 -3.99 22.13 12.58
CA LEU A 18 -4.60 21.30 13.63
C LEU A 18 -4.61 19.83 13.25
N TRP A 19 -4.87 19.51 11.97
CA TRP A 19 -4.82 18.15 11.46
C TRP A 19 -3.40 17.57 11.46
N ASP A 20 -2.39 18.36 11.10
CA ASP A 20 -0.99 17.92 11.18
C ASP A 20 -0.52 17.69 12.62
N LYS A 21 -1.12 18.38 13.60
CA LYS A 21 -0.76 18.27 15.03
C LYS A 21 -1.52 17.19 15.80
N TYR A 22 -2.79 16.97 15.47
CA TYR A 22 -3.69 16.07 16.23
C TYR A 22 -4.26 14.92 15.39
N GLY A 23 -4.02 14.92 14.07
CA GLY A 23 -4.39 13.83 13.19
C GLY A 23 -3.48 12.60 13.41
N PRO A 24 -3.92 11.43 12.93
CA PRO A 24 -3.10 10.22 12.96
C PRO A 24 -1.78 10.43 12.19
N ALA A 25 -0.72 9.73 12.63
CA ALA A 25 0.69 9.93 12.29
C ALA A 25 1.09 9.58 10.82
N ALA A 26 0.16 9.66 9.86
CA ALA A 26 0.43 9.38 8.44
C ALA A 26 0.16 10.62 7.55
N GLY A 27 0.60 11.79 8.01
CA GLY A 27 0.34 13.08 7.36
C GLY A 27 0.91 13.18 5.94
N ARG A 28 2.05 12.54 5.68
CA ARG A 28 2.65 12.39 4.34
C ARG A 28 2.50 10.94 3.89
N TYR A 29 1.98 10.76 2.68
CA TYR A 29 1.70 9.47 2.07
C TYR A 29 0.59 8.60 2.71
N GLY A 30 -0.21 9.02 3.69
CA GLY A 30 -1.39 8.23 4.17
C GLY A 30 -2.50 7.96 3.12
N VAL A 31 -3.69 7.50 3.56
CA VAL A 31 -4.84 7.15 2.67
C VAL A 31 -5.21 8.25 1.68
N LYS A 32 -5.07 9.53 2.06
CA LYS A 32 -5.32 10.69 1.20
C LYS A 32 -4.47 10.73 -0.09
N TYR A 33 -3.40 9.93 -0.14
CA TYR A 33 -2.52 9.79 -1.31
C TYR A 33 -2.80 8.51 -2.12
N ASN A 34 -3.96 7.85 -1.91
CA ASN A 34 -4.32 6.67 -2.70
C ASN A 34 -4.41 6.94 -4.21
N GLU A 35 -4.79 8.15 -4.63
CA GLU A 35 -4.74 8.53 -6.05
C GLU A 35 -3.31 8.58 -6.58
N GLU A 36 -2.37 9.08 -5.77
CA GLU A 36 -0.96 9.07 -6.12
C GLU A 36 -0.38 7.65 -6.12
N ARG A 37 -0.79 6.79 -5.19
CA ARG A 37 -0.45 5.35 -5.23
C ARG A 37 -0.92 4.70 -6.52
N LYS A 38 -2.18 4.89 -6.91
CA LYS A 38 -2.70 4.41 -8.20
C LYS A 38 -1.90 4.99 -9.37
N ARG A 39 -1.48 6.26 -9.29
CA ARG A 39 -0.62 6.89 -10.30
C ARG A 39 0.73 6.18 -10.41
N LEU A 40 1.34 5.80 -9.29
CA LEU A 40 2.62 5.08 -9.23
C LEU A 40 2.49 3.57 -9.49
N GLY A 41 1.27 3.03 -9.52
CA GLY A 41 1.04 1.59 -9.60
C GLY A 41 1.13 0.88 -8.26
N ILE A 42 1.17 1.60 -7.13
CA ILE A 42 1.10 1.05 -5.78
C ILE A 42 -0.36 0.72 -5.47
N LEU A 43 -0.64 -0.44 -4.86
CA LEU A 43 -2.00 -0.79 -4.47
C LEU A 43 -2.49 0.14 -3.35
N PRO A 44 -3.70 0.71 -3.46
CA PRO A 44 -4.21 1.65 -2.49
C PRO A 44 -4.32 1.03 -1.09
N LEU A 45 -4.28 1.91 -0.09
CA LEU A 45 -4.62 1.59 1.28
C LEU A 45 -6.14 1.50 1.45
N PRO A 46 -6.62 0.69 2.40
CA PRO A 46 -8.01 0.75 2.87
C PRO A 46 -8.37 2.16 3.34
N GLU A 47 -9.65 2.54 3.18
CA GLU A 47 -10.12 3.89 3.57
C GLU A 47 -10.00 4.17 5.07
N ASP A 48 -10.08 3.12 5.89
CA ASP A 48 -9.96 3.17 7.35
C ASP A 48 -8.52 3.04 7.86
N TRP A 49 -7.53 3.00 6.95
CA TRP A 49 -6.13 2.85 7.34
C TRP A 49 -5.61 4.10 8.07
N THR A 50 -5.02 3.88 9.23
CA THR A 50 -4.42 4.91 10.10
C THR A 50 -3.21 4.32 10.82
N THR A 51 -2.29 5.16 11.30
CA THR A 51 -1.31 4.76 12.32
C THR A 51 -1.39 5.70 13.54
N PRO A 52 -1.46 5.15 14.76
CA PRO A 52 -1.40 5.96 15.98
C PRO A 52 0.03 6.37 16.37
N ASN A 53 1.07 5.75 15.78
CA ASN A 53 2.45 5.92 16.21
C ASN A 53 3.29 6.62 15.14
N ARG A 54 4.27 7.40 15.58
CA ARG A 54 5.20 8.10 14.69
C ARG A 54 6.13 7.14 13.93
N SER A 55 6.43 6.00 14.53
CA SER A 55 7.19 4.92 13.90
C SER A 55 6.52 3.58 14.15
N GLU A 56 6.09 2.91 13.09
CA GLU A 56 5.33 1.66 13.14
C GLU A 56 5.43 0.89 11.83
N ARG A 57 5.51 -0.44 11.95
CA ARG A 57 5.23 -1.35 10.83
C ARG A 57 3.81 -1.89 10.98
N LYS A 58 2.91 -1.48 10.08
CA LYS A 58 1.51 -1.90 10.09
C LYS A 58 1.21 -2.85 8.94
N ALA A 59 0.68 -4.02 9.26
CA ALA A 59 0.16 -4.96 8.28
C ALA A 59 -1.36 -4.79 8.13
N TRP A 60 -1.85 -4.85 6.89
CA TRP A 60 -3.24 -5.01 6.56
C TRP A 60 -3.43 -6.33 5.82
N PHE A 61 -4.50 -7.04 6.14
CA PHE A 61 -4.88 -8.30 5.50
C PHE A 61 -6.24 -8.13 4.84
N PRO A 62 -6.47 -8.74 3.67
CA PRO A 62 -7.78 -8.68 3.03
C PRO A 62 -8.85 -9.35 3.90
N PRO A 63 -10.12 -8.93 3.80
CA PRO A 63 -11.24 -9.67 4.37
C PRO A 63 -11.28 -11.12 3.87
N GLU A 64 -11.73 -12.06 4.69
CA GLU A 64 -11.82 -13.50 4.34
C GLU A 64 -12.59 -13.76 3.03
N GLY A 65 -13.57 -12.90 2.71
CA GLY A 65 -14.31 -12.97 1.45
C GLY A 65 -13.42 -12.86 0.20
N GLN A 66 -12.41 -11.99 0.21
CA GLN A 66 -11.47 -11.82 -0.91
C GLN A 66 -10.46 -12.97 -0.99
N LYS A 67 -10.19 -13.67 0.12
CA LYS A 67 -9.31 -14.85 0.12
C LYS A 67 -9.95 -16.07 -0.52
N LYS A 68 -11.24 -16.01 -0.89
CA LYS A 68 -11.92 -17.12 -1.59
C LYS A 68 -11.49 -17.23 -3.05
N ASP A 69 -11.09 -16.12 -3.65
CA ASP A 69 -10.61 -16.08 -5.03
C ASP A 69 -9.37 -16.96 -5.22
N SER A 70 -9.13 -17.42 -6.45
CA SER A 70 -7.93 -18.21 -6.79
C SER A 70 -6.66 -17.36 -6.71
N VAL A 71 -6.80 -16.04 -6.88
CA VAL A 71 -5.72 -15.05 -6.81
C VAL A 71 -6.20 -13.87 -5.97
N TYR A 72 -5.46 -13.50 -4.93
CA TYR A 72 -5.85 -12.43 -4.03
C TYR A 72 -4.64 -11.74 -3.40
N ARG A 73 -4.83 -10.51 -2.93
CA ARG A 73 -3.82 -9.77 -2.16
C ARG A 73 -3.76 -10.35 -0.76
N SER A 74 -2.75 -11.13 -0.40
CA SER A 74 -2.69 -11.77 0.91
C SER A 74 -2.40 -10.79 2.05
N MET A 75 -1.64 -9.73 1.77
CA MET A 75 -1.19 -8.77 2.76
C MET A 75 -0.70 -7.49 2.10
N LYS A 76 -0.86 -6.36 2.80
CA LYS A 76 -0.08 -5.14 2.60
C LYS A 76 0.68 -4.82 3.87
N ILE A 77 1.92 -4.37 3.76
CA ILE A 77 2.66 -3.79 4.89
C ILE A 77 3.02 -2.36 4.53
N VAL A 78 2.91 -1.46 5.51
CA VAL A 78 3.40 -0.10 5.45
C VAL A 78 4.36 0.11 6.62
N ASN A 79 5.55 0.59 6.32
CA ASN A 79 6.53 1.02 7.31
C ASN A 79 6.49 2.53 7.42
N VAL A 80 6.24 3.02 8.62
CA VAL A 80 6.23 4.44 8.98
C VAL A 80 7.41 4.68 9.91
N GLU A 81 8.17 5.74 9.65
CA GLU A 81 9.21 6.27 10.54
C GLU A 81 9.09 7.79 10.58
N GLU A 82 9.15 8.37 11.78
CA GLU A 82 9.09 9.83 12.00
C GLU A 82 7.87 10.53 11.34
N ASP A 83 6.69 9.91 11.42
CA ASP A 83 5.43 10.37 10.79
C ASP A 83 5.41 10.29 9.24
N GLU A 84 6.39 9.61 8.63
CA GLU A 84 6.51 9.43 7.18
C GLU A 84 6.51 7.96 6.78
N ILE A 85 5.83 7.62 5.68
CA ILE A 85 5.93 6.26 5.11
C ILE A 85 7.28 6.13 4.40
N ILE A 86 8.12 5.23 4.87
CA ILE A 86 9.44 4.95 4.28
C ILE A 86 9.41 3.79 3.29
N GLY A 87 8.39 2.95 3.35
CA GLY A 87 8.26 1.83 2.42
C GLY A 87 6.96 1.07 2.55
N GLU A 88 6.59 0.42 1.45
CA GLU A 88 5.39 -0.37 1.31
C GLU A 88 5.69 -1.71 0.66
N LEU A 89 4.92 -2.71 1.07
CA LEU A 89 4.96 -4.05 0.49
C LEU A 89 3.54 -4.50 0.19
N ASP A 90 3.35 -5.08 -0.99
CA ASP A 90 2.14 -5.74 -1.45
C ASP A 90 2.43 -7.19 -1.77
N ASN A 91 1.68 -8.11 -1.18
CA ASN A 91 1.79 -9.52 -1.49
C ASN A 91 0.52 -10.00 -2.20
N ILE A 92 0.68 -10.48 -3.44
CA ILE A 92 -0.39 -11.09 -4.23
C ILE A 92 -0.07 -12.58 -4.35
N VAL A 93 -1.03 -13.43 -3.99
CA VAL A 93 -0.85 -14.88 -3.99
C VAL A 93 -1.86 -15.56 -4.88
N ARG A 94 -1.46 -16.66 -5.50
CA ARG A 94 -2.32 -17.60 -6.22
C ARG A 94 -2.30 -18.94 -5.52
N LYS A 95 -3.48 -19.52 -5.31
CA LYS A 95 -3.64 -20.88 -4.80
C LYS A 95 -3.20 -21.88 -5.86
N VAL A 96 -2.34 -22.83 -5.50
CA VAL A 96 -1.87 -23.91 -6.36
C VAL A 96 -1.91 -25.24 -5.59
N GLU A 97 -1.76 -26.36 -6.30
CA GLU A 97 -1.62 -27.65 -5.63
C GLU A 97 -0.36 -27.63 -4.73
N GLY A 98 -0.51 -28.05 -3.47
CA GLY A 98 0.60 -28.06 -2.51
C GLY A 98 0.93 -26.72 -1.85
N GLY A 99 0.20 -25.63 -2.12
CA GLY A 99 0.38 -24.37 -1.37
C GLY A 99 -0.03 -23.11 -2.12
N HIS A 100 0.83 -22.11 -2.05
CA HIS A 100 0.65 -20.82 -2.73
C HIS A 100 1.93 -20.42 -3.44
N GLU A 101 1.79 -19.86 -4.63
CA GLU A 101 2.82 -19.01 -5.22
C GLU A 101 2.42 -17.55 -5.04
N GLY A 102 3.40 -16.64 -5.06
CA GLY A 102 3.12 -15.24 -4.85
C GLY A 102 4.14 -14.31 -5.47
N VAL A 103 3.66 -13.11 -5.78
CA VAL A 103 4.45 -11.96 -6.19
C VAL A 103 4.41 -10.96 -5.04
N THR A 104 5.57 -10.65 -4.50
CA THR A 104 5.76 -9.60 -3.50
C THR A 104 6.36 -8.38 -4.18
N ILE A 105 5.72 -7.23 -3.97
CA ILE A 105 6.05 -5.96 -4.62
C ILE A 105 6.40 -4.98 -3.52
N TYR A 106 7.59 -4.41 -3.61
CA TYR A 106 8.08 -3.42 -2.67
C TYR A 106 8.21 -2.08 -3.37
N TYR A 107 7.86 -1.02 -2.64
CA TYR A 107 8.17 0.35 -3.03
C TYR A 107 8.80 1.07 -1.85
N PHE A 108 9.96 1.68 -2.08
CA PHE A 108 10.72 2.39 -1.05
C PHE A 108 10.68 3.89 -1.33
N TYR A 109 10.33 4.69 -0.32
CA TYR A 109 10.27 6.16 -0.41
C TYR A 109 11.62 6.82 -0.06
N ASP A 110 12.74 6.11 -0.28
CA ASP A 110 14.07 6.66 -0.07
C ASP A 110 14.45 7.69 -1.14
N SER A 111 15.68 8.23 -1.06
CA SER A 111 16.18 9.24 -2.01
C SER A 111 16.08 8.84 -3.49
N THR A 112 16.01 7.54 -3.79
CA THR A 112 15.98 7.02 -5.17
C THR A 112 14.59 6.59 -5.63
N HIS A 113 13.62 6.50 -4.72
CA HIS A 113 12.25 6.04 -5.01
C HIS A 113 12.22 4.78 -5.89
N HIS A 114 12.61 3.64 -5.33
CA HIS A 114 12.85 2.43 -6.12
C HIS A 114 11.87 1.30 -5.82
N TRP A 115 11.72 0.43 -6.82
CA TRP A 115 10.90 -0.77 -6.75
C TRP A 115 11.76 -2.01 -6.57
N LYS A 116 11.22 -3.01 -5.87
CA LYS A 116 11.75 -4.37 -5.83
C LYS A 116 10.62 -5.37 -6.00
N TYR A 117 10.88 -6.44 -6.73
CA TYR A 117 9.90 -7.49 -6.98
C TYR A 117 10.50 -8.84 -6.63
N GLU A 118 9.72 -9.65 -5.95
CA GLU A 118 10.09 -11.00 -5.55
C GLU A 118 8.98 -11.96 -5.94
N PHE A 119 9.36 -13.18 -6.31
CA PHE A 119 8.47 -14.29 -6.56
C PHE A 119 8.78 -15.44 -5.62
N PHE A 120 7.77 -16.14 -5.13
CA PHE A 120 7.94 -17.38 -4.41
C PHE A 120 6.95 -18.43 -4.92
N ALA A 121 7.33 -19.70 -4.80
CA ALA A 121 6.49 -20.85 -5.13
C ALA A 121 6.76 -21.99 -4.14
N PRO A 122 5.82 -22.94 -3.95
CA PRO A 122 5.97 -24.02 -2.96
C PRO A 122 7.19 -24.93 -3.17
N ASP A 123 7.63 -25.06 -4.42
CA ASP A 123 8.80 -25.84 -4.85
C ASP A 123 10.12 -25.07 -4.73
N GLN A 124 10.08 -23.79 -4.34
CA GLN A 124 11.26 -22.93 -4.19
C GLN A 124 11.47 -22.56 -2.71
N PRO A 125 12.64 -22.89 -2.12
CA PRO A 125 12.91 -22.61 -0.71
C PRO A 125 13.11 -21.12 -0.42
N HIS A 126 13.36 -20.31 -1.45
CA HIS A 126 13.70 -18.89 -1.33
C HIS A 126 12.92 -18.05 -2.34
N HIS A 127 12.73 -16.78 -1.98
CA HIS A 127 12.20 -15.78 -2.88
C HIS A 127 13.20 -15.51 -4.00
N THR A 128 12.71 -15.52 -5.24
CA THR A 128 13.47 -15.16 -6.43
C THR A 128 13.24 -13.69 -6.74
N ILE A 129 14.31 -12.90 -6.83
CA ILE A 129 14.21 -11.50 -7.31
C ILE A 129 13.85 -11.54 -8.79
N ILE A 130 12.79 -10.82 -9.15
CA ILE A 130 12.31 -10.72 -10.53
C ILE A 130 12.30 -9.26 -10.99
N THR A 131 12.26 -9.07 -12.31
CA THR A 131 12.09 -7.74 -12.91
C THR A 131 10.63 -7.30 -12.85
N ALA A 132 10.41 -6.00 -13.00
CA ALA A 132 9.09 -5.42 -13.20
C ALA A 132 8.31 -6.15 -14.32
N VAL A 133 8.91 -6.34 -15.49
CA VAL A 133 8.26 -6.99 -16.64
C VAL A 133 7.81 -8.42 -16.32
N GLN A 134 8.62 -9.16 -15.55
CA GLN A 134 8.26 -10.51 -15.11
C GLN A 134 7.09 -10.48 -14.11
N ALA A 135 7.10 -9.55 -13.15
CA ALA A 135 6.00 -9.40 -12.20
C ALA A 135 4.68 -9.07 -12.91
N ASP A 136 4.71 -8.13 -13.86
CA ASP A 136 3.54 -7.78 -14.68
C ASP A 136 3.02 -8.97 -15.49
N SER A 137 3.93 -9.73 -16.11
CA SER A 137 3.57 -10.92 -16.91
C SER A 137 2.92 -12.01 -16.04
N ILE A 138 3.43 -12.25 -14.83
CA ILE A 138 2.87 -13.22 -13.89
C ILE A 138 1.47 -12.79 -13.44
N LEU A 139 1.34 -11.53 -12.99
CA LEU A 139 0.06 -10.99 -12.51
C LEU A 139 -0.99 -10.95 -13.63
N HIS A 140 -0.58 -10.66 -14.85
CA HIS A 140 -1.44 -10.73 -16.02
C HIS A 140 -1.89 -12.17 -16.32
N ALA A 141 -0.98 -13.15 -16.28
CA ALA A 141 -1.30 -14.56 -16.44
C ALA A 141 -2.24 -15.09 -15.34
N TRP A 142 -2.21 -14.48 -14.16
CA TRP A 142 -3.12 -14.76 -13.06
C TRP A 142 -4.47 -14.04 -13.16
N ASN A 143 -4.69 -13.21 -14.19
CA ASN A 143 -5.85 -12.33 -14.32
C ASN A 143 -6.03 -11.36 -13.14
N PHE A 144 -4.94 -10.95 -12.48
CA PHE A 144 -5.00 -9.97 -11.40
C PHE A 144 -5.06 -8.54 -11.97
N THR A 145 -6.25 -7.97 -12.04
CA THR A 145 -6.49 -6.67 -12.69
C THR A 145 -6.30 -5.45 -11.77
N GLY A 146 -6.05 -5.68 -10.48
CA GLY A 146 -5.87 -4.62 -9.48
C GLY A 146 -4.53 -3.89 -9.58
N TYR A 147 -3.57 -4.40 -10.35
CA TYR A 147 -2.21 -3.88 -10.46
C TYR A 147 -1.81 -3.70 -11.91
N ARG A 148 -1.16 -2.57 -12.21
CA ARG A 148 -0.45 -2.33 -13.48
C ARG A 148 0.87 -1.67 -13.17
N ILE A 149 1.97 -2.30 -13.59
CA ILE A 149 3.27 -1.64 -13.51
C ILE A 149 3.32 -0.56 -14.58
N LYS A 150 3.51 0.68 -14.15
CA LYS A 150 3.81 1.75 -15.10
C LYS A 150 5.28 1.66 -15.49
N LYS A 151 5.51 1.52 -16.79
CA LYS A 151 6.83 1.62 -17.42
C LYS A 151 7.29 3.06 -17.47
#